data_AF-A0A953PVC9-F1
#
_entry.id   AF-A0A953PVC9-F1
#
_cell.length_a   1.000
_cell.length_b   1.000
_cell.length_c   1.000
_cell.angle_alpha   90.00
_cell.angle_beta   90.00
_cell.angle_gamma   90.00
#
_symmetry.space_group_name_H-M   'P 1'
#
loop_
_entity.id
_entity.type
_entity.pdbx_description
1 polymer ?
#
loop_
_entity_poly.entity_id
_entity_poly.type
_entity_poly.pdbx_seq_one_letter_code
_entity_poly.pdbx_strand_id
1 'polypeptide(L)'
;MLNQRACSIMAITCLCAAAVATGPGAVASLAQSSSASYTFLVGAGFLCDPPDSAPCPAVVKSSSGDSYEISGAGTFATQSKSVTATGTFSHKSSCGMVLETGVWIASELVSFDSYGVAPGALMREGRALGSLQFGPMRSRMFSGSVAAGGRAVFHIRLLPMRAGPRSALLQVNCPIGKVSPEHQAEGIRLALEGSGIEFDEEVSGRTLFVLTRPGASVASKAPPRKVAANPAPAEVQQ
;
A
#
# COMPACT_ATOMS: atom_id res chain seq x y z
N MET A 1 17.92 50.91 30.68
CA MET A 1 19.02 50.10 31.27
C MET A 1 18.92 50.27 32.78
N LEU A 2 18.80 49.28 33.66
CA LEU A 2 18.83 47.83 33.60
C LEU A 2 17.98 47.41 34.82
N ASN A 3 16.93 46.60 34.65
CA ASN A 3 16.01 46.23 35.71
C ASN A 3 16.36 44.82 36.19
N GLN A 4 17.00 44.70 37.36
CA GLN A 4 17.21 43.43 38.05
C GLN A 4 16.71 43.58 39.49
N ARG A 5 15.48 43.11 39.72
CA ARG A 5 15.00 42.80 41.06
C ARG A 5 14.88 41.28 41.15
N ALA A 6 15.85 40.68 41.84
CA ALA A 6 15.74 39.33 42.34
C ALA A 6 14.73 39.30 43.50
N CYS A 7 13.73 38.44 43.38
CA CYS A 7 12.84 38.00 44.47
C CYS A 7 12.76 36.48 44.32
N SER A 8 13.45 35.70 45.16
CA SER A 8 13.04 35.30 46.52
C SER A 8 12.13 34.05 46.51
N ILE A 9 12.72 32.95 46.98
CA ILE A 9 12.18 31.92 47.89
C ILE A 9 10.91 31.16 47.46
N MET A 10 11.04 29.85 47.19
CA MET A 10 10.48 28.82 48.08
C MET A 10 10.88 27.40 47.66
N ALA A 11 11.42 26.65 48.61
CA ALA A 11 11.65 25.20 48.54
C ALA A 11 10.33 24.46 48.79
N ILE A 12 10.03 23.44 48.00
CA ILE A 12 8.96 22.48 48.27
C ILE A 12 9.59 21.09 48.38
N THR A 13 9.80 20.67 49.63
CA THR A 13 10.26 19.35 50.03
C THR A 13 9.11 18.35 49.79
N CYS A 14 9.24 17.48 48.79
CA CYS A 14 8.24 16.45 48.49
C CYS A 14 8.49 15.21 49.35
N LEU A 15 7.65 15.03 50.39
CA LEU A 15 7.65 13.86 51.27
C LEU A 15 7.09 12.65 50.50
N CYS A 16 7.92 11.63 50.25
CA CYS A 16 7.50 10.36 49.68
C CYS A 16 6.83 9.50 50.77
N ALA A 17 5.50 9.41 50.74
CA ALA A 17 4.75 8.41 51.51
C ALA A 17 4.52 7.16 50.63
N ALA A 18 5.12 6.04 51.04
CA ALA A 18 4.91 4.74 50.42
C ALA A 18 3.52 4.19 50.79
N ALA A 19 2.65 4.04 49.79
CA ALA A 19 1.38 3.31 49.92
C ALA A 19 1.45 2.01 49.11
N VAL A 20 1.42 0.88 49.81
CA VAL A 20 1.24 -0.47 49.26
C VAL A 20 -0.21 -0.58 48.79
N ALA A 21 -0.43 -0.76 47.49
CA ALA A 21 -1.74 -1.07 46.92
C ALA A 21 -1.65 -2.33 46.06
N THR A 22 -2.48 -3.29 46.42
CA THR A 22 -2.72 -4.59 45.79
C THR A 22 -3.15 -4.44 44.33
N GLY A 23 -2.60 -5.30 43.46
CA GLY A 23 -2.80 -5.25 42.01
C GLY A 23 -4.26 -5.46 41.56
N PRO A 24 -4.56 -4.94 40.37
CA PRO A 24 -5.00 -5.78 39.27
C PRO A 24 -3.96 -5.70 38.16
N GLY A 25 -3.57 -6.85 37.61
CA GLY A 25 -2.72 -6.88 36.42
C GLY A 25 -3.37 -6.04 35.32
N ALA A 26 -2.75 -4.92 34.99
CA ALA A 26 -3.03 -4.22 33.76
C ALA A 26 -2.70 -5.22 32.65
N VAL A 27 -3.73 -5.83 32.09
CA VAL A 27 -3.62 -6.49 30.80
C VAL A 27 -3.21 -5.34 29.88
N ALA A 28 -1.93 -5.29 29.54
CA ALA A 28 -1.49 -4.46 28.44
C ALA A 28 -2.35 -4.91 27.27
N SER A 29 -3.29 -4.06 26.85
CA SER A 29 -3.93 -4.22 25.56
C SER A 29 -2.78 -4.13 24.56
N LEU A 30 -2.25 -5.29 24.19
CA LEU A 30 -1.47 -5.43 22.97
C LEU A 30 -2.44 -4.92 21.91
N ALA A 31 -2.26 -3.66 21.50
CA ALA A 31 -2.87 -3.16 20.31
C ALA A 31 -2.49 -4.18 19.24
N GLN A 32 -3.43 -5.05 18.91
CA GLN A 32 -3.25 -6.10 17.93
C GLN A 32 -3.19 -5.37 16.59
N SER A 33 -2.03 -4.80 16.29
CA SER A 33 -1.71 -4.23 15.00
C SER A 33 -1.62 -5.43 14.07
N SER A 34 -2.77 -5.82 13.52
CA SER A 34 -2.80 -6.81 12.47
C SER A 34 -1.98 -6.22 11.32
N SER A 35 -0.83 -6.79 11.03
CA SER A 35 -0.02 -6.46 9.87
C SER A 35 -0.82 -6.81 8.61
N ALA A 36 -1.58 -5.83 8.11
CA ALA A 36 -2.38 -6.01 6.92
C ALA A 36 -1.49 -5.83 5.68
N SER A 37 -1.35 -6.89 4.90
CA SER A 37 -0.69 -6.85 3.59
C SER A 37 -1.74 -6.75 2.50
N TYR A 38 -1.55 -5.79 1.61
CA TYR A 38 -2.43 -5.54 0.48
C TYR A 38 -1.67 -5.79 -0.81
N THR A 39 -2.36 -6.39 -1.79
CA THR A 39 -1.98 -6.33 -3.20
C THR A 39 -2.81 -5.23 -3.86
N PHE A 40 -2.21 -4.45 -4.75
CA PHE A 40 -2.92 -3.42 -5.50
C PHE A 40 -2.66 -3.53 -7.00
N LEU A 41 -3.65 -3.10 -7.78
CA LEU A 41 -3.64 -3.08 -9.23
C LEU A 41 -4.06 -1.69 -9.69
N VAL A 42 -3.35 -1.14 -10.68
CA VAL A 42 -3.65 0.14 -11.33
C VAL A 42 -3.66 -0.09 -12.83
N GLY A 43 -4.82 0.07 -13.48
CA GLY A 43 -4.95 0.00 -14.94
C GLY A 43 -4.27 -1.22 -15.57
N ALA A 44 -4.29 -2.37 -14.89
CA ALA A 44 -3.51 -3.56 -15.26
C ALA A 44 -4.22 -4.88 -14.91
N GLY A 45 -3.76 -5.96 -15.55
CA GLY A 45 -4.19 -7.33 -15.30
C GLY A 45 -5.66 -7.57 -15.68
N PHE A 46 -6.37 -8.37 -14.88
CA PHE A 46 -7.77 -8.72 -15.12
C PHE A 46 -8.73 -7.52 -15.05
N LEU A 47 -8.27 -6.35 -14.57
CA LEU A 47 -9.05 -5.12 -14.66
C LEU A 47 -9.26 -4.68 -16.12
N CYS A 48 -8.40 -5.14 -17.03
CA CYS A 48 -8.33 -4.74 -18.43
C CYS A 48 -8.68 -5.86 -19.43
N ASP A 49 -9.13 -7.03 -18.95
CA ASP A 49 -9.64 -8.12 -19.81
C ASP A 49 -11.17 -7.98 -20.02
N PRO A 50 -11.72 -8.19 -21.24
CA PRO A 50 -13.07 -7.77 -21.62
C PRO A 50 -14.20 -8.64 -21.00
N PRO A 51 -15.39 -8.05 -20.75
CA PRO A 51 -16.37 -7.81 -21.83
C PRO A 51 -16.81 -6.35 -22.01
N ASP A 52 -16.48 -5.46 -21.08
CA ASP A 52 -16.96 -4.07 -21.10
C ASP A 52 -15.77 -3.15 -21.34
N SER A 53 -15.88 -2.27 -22.34
CA SER A 53 -14.88 -1.33 -22.86
C SER A 53 -14.40 -0.26 -21.85
N ALA A 54 -14.17 -0.63 -20.59
CA ALA A 54 -13.64 0.25 -19.57
C ALA A 54 -12.24 0.73 -20.00
N PRO A 55 -11.97 2.03 -19.92
CA PRO A 55 -10.70 2.61 -20.35
C PRO A 55 -9.56 2.17 -19.42
N CYS A 56 -8.85 1.13 -19.85
CA CYS A 56 -7.47 0.86 -19.44
C CYS A 56 -6.54 1.47 -20.51
N PRO A 57 -5.43 2.15 -20.13
CA PRO A 57 -4.83 2.26 -18.79
C PRO A 57 -5.47 3.35 -17.89
N ALA A 58 -4.93 3.54 -16.67
CA ALA A 58 -5.35 4.65 -15.81
C ALA A 58 -4.73 5.97 -16.32
N VAL A 59 -5.56 6.99 -16.52
CA VAL A 59 -5.18 8.25 -17.15
C VAL A 59 -5.49 9.41 -16.23
N VAL A 60 -4.50 10.28 -16.04
CA VAL A 60 -4.64 11.55 -15.32
C VAL A 60 -4.18 12.71 -16.19
N LYS A 61 -4.82 13.86 -15.98
CA LYS A 61 -4.48 15.12 -16.65
C LYS A 61 -4.08 16.21 -15.66
N SER A 62 -3.19 17.08 -16.11
CA SER A 62 -2.88 18.35 -15.46
C SER A 62 -3.79 19.45 -15.97
N SER A 63 -3.78 20.60 -15.28
CA SER A 63 -4.44 21.82 -15.75
C SER A 63 -3.90 22.37 -17.08
N SER A 64 -2.68 21.98 -17.48
CA SER A 64 -2.11 22.30 -18.81
C SER A 64 -2.64 21.42 -19.94
N GLY A 65 -3.39 20.37 -19.60
CA GLY A 65 -3.92 19.37 -20.53
C GLY A 65 -2.97 18.22 -20.84
N ASP A 66 -1.73 18.25 -20.34
CA ASP A 66 -0.81 17.11 -20.43
C ASP A 66 -1.36 15.94 -19.62
N SER A 67 -1.04 14.72 -20.04
CA SER A 67 -1.60 13.51 -19.43
C SER A 67 -0.56 12.43 -19.15
N TYR A 68 -0.76 11.71 -18.07
CA TYR A 68 -0.03 10.49 -17.75
C TYR A 68 -0.95 9.29 -17.83
N GLU A 69 -0.52 8.29 -18.59
CA GLU A 69 -1.11 6.96 -18.62
C GLU A 69 -0.23 6.05 -17.76
N ILE A 70 -0.79 5.46 -16.71
CA ILE A 70 -0.06 4.63 -15.75
C ILE A 70 -0.74 3.27 -15.65
N SER A 71 0.08 2.23 -15.63
CA SER A 71 -0.35 0.88 -15.32
C SER A 71 0.67 0.20 -14.42
N GLY A 72 0.24 -0.72 -13.56
CA GLY A 72 1.15 -1.50 -12.73
C GLY A 72 0.46 -2.24 -11.59
N ALA A 73 1.28 -2.89 -10.77
CA ALA A 73 0.82 -3.69 -9.67
C ALA A 73 1.88 -3.76 -8.57
N GLY A 74 1.45 -4.10 -7.37
CA GLY A 74 2.39 -4.35 -6.29
C GLY A 74 1.74 -4.79 -5.01
N THR A 75 2.57 -4.89 -3.97
CA THR A 75 2.14 -5.20 -2.62
C THR A 75 2.65 -4.16 -1.65
N PHE A 76 1.87 -3.82 -0.63
CA PHE A 76 2.32 -3.00 0.49
C PHE A 76 1.84 -3.56 1.82
N ALA A 77 2.57 -3.20 2.87
CA ALA A 77 2.19 -3.48 4.25
C ALA A 77 2.02 -2.17 5.01
N THR A 78 0.88 -2.00 5.66
CA THR A 78 0.52 -0.73 6.32
C THR A 78 1.39 -0.47 7.56
N GLN A 79 1.77 -1.52 8.29
CA GLN A 79 2.53 -1.41 9.53
C GLN A 79 3.99 -1.00 9.30
N SER A 80 4.66 -1.66 8.34
CA SER A 80 6.06 -1.36 8.00
C SER A 80 6.20 -0.21 7.01
N LYS A 81 5.10 0.28 6.43
CA LYS A 81 5.08 1.21 5.29
C LYS A 81 5.92 0.77 4.09
N SER A 82 6.23 -0.52 4.02
CA SER A 82 7.00 -1.11 2.93
C SER A 82 6.10 -1.34 1.74
N VAL A 83 6.58 -0.99 0.55
CA VAL A 83 5.93 -1.27 -0.72
C VAL A 83 6.92 -1.96 -1.67
N THR A 84 6.38 -2.82 -2.52
CA THR A 84 7.10 -3.36 -3.66
C THR A 84 6.11 -3.32 -4.82
N ALA A 85 6.31 -2.37 -5.72
CA ALA A 85 5.44 -2.21 -6.88
C ALA A 85 6.24 -1.69 -8.06
N THR A 86 5.81 -2.10 -9.24
CA THR A 86 6.37 -1.64 -10.50
C THR A 86 5.28 -1.51 -11.54
N GLY A 87 5.57 -0.75 -12.57
CA GLY A 87 4.67 -0.61 -13.69
C GLY A 87 5.25 0.22 -14.82
N THR A 88 4.40 0.58 -15.77
CA THR A 88 4.76 1.40 -16.92
C THR A 88 4.01 2.72 -16.90
N PHE A 89 4.61 3.74 -17.50
CA PHE A 89 3.94 5.01 -17.74
C PHE A 89 4.21 5.55 -19.14
N SER A 90 3.26 6.32 -19.66
CA SER A 90 3.41 7.16 -20.85
C SER A 90 2.94 8.57 -20.54
N HIS A 91 3.79 9.55 -20.82
CA HIS A 91 3.45 10.97 -20.70
C HIS A 91 3.11 11.50 -22.11
N LYS A 92 1.92 12.10 -22.24
CA LYS A 92 1.43 12.69 -23.48
C LYS A 92 1.21 14.18 -23.28
N SER A 93 1.51 14.96 -24.30
CA SER A 93 1.16 16.37 -24.32
C SER A 93 -0.35 16.57 -24.42
N SER A 94 -0.80 17.80 -24.20
CA SER A 94 -2.19 18.22 -24.42
C SER A 94 -2.75 17.93 -25.83
N CYS A 95 -1.89 17.80 -26.85
CA CYS A 95 -2.30 17.41 -28.20
C CYS A 95 -2.31 15.88 -28.43
N GLY A 96 -2.01 15.08 -27.40
CA GLY A 96 -1.97 13.62 -27.48
C GLY A 96 -0.63 13.03 -27.98
N MET A 97 0.39 13.86 -28.20
CA MET A 97 1.71 13.39 -28.63
C MET A 97 2.46 12.77 -27.44
N VAL A 98 2.99 11.57 -27.61
CA VAL A 98 3.79 10.91 -26.56
C VAL A 98 5.13 11.64 -26.42
N LEU A 99 5.33 12.29 -25.28
CA LEU A 99 6.56 13.00 -24.93
C LEU A 99 7.63 12.03 -24.42
N GLU A 100 7.21 11.07 -23.60
CA GLU A 100 8.10 10.08 -23.01
C GLU A 100 7.35 8.85 -22.51
N THR A 101 8.08 7.75 -22.41
CA THR A 101 7.62 6.49 -21.83
C THR A 101 8.69 5.94 -20.91
N GLY A 102 8.27 5.10 -19.98
CA GLY A 102 9.18 4.49 -19.04
C GLY A 102 8.52 3.53 -18.09
N VAL A 103 9.28 3.16 -17.08
CA VAL A 103 8.80 2.34 -15.97
C VAL A 103 8.74 3.17 -14.70
N TRP A 104 7.89 2.79 -13.77
CA TRP A 104 7.87 3.38 -12.44
C TRP A 104 8.06 2.29 -11.40
N ILE A 105 8.67 2.67 -10.27
CA ILE A 105 8.86 1.81 -9.11
C ILE A 105 8.35 2.54 -7.87
N ALA A 106 7.65 1.84 -6.97
CA ALA A 106 7.29 2.40 -5.67
C ALA A 106 8.37 2.09 -4.64
N SER A 107 8.76 3.09 -3.85
CA SER A 107 9.79 2.96 -2.82
C SER A 107 9.22 2.91 -1.41
N GLU A 108 8.14 3.64 -1.14
CA GLU A 108 7.51 3.70 0.18
C GLU A 108 6.00 3.97 0.11
N LEU A 109 5.30 3.52 1.14
CA LEU A 109 3.91 3.89 1.40
C LEU A 109 3.87 5.14 2.28
N VAL A 110 3.38 6.25 1.74
CA VAL A 110 3.25 7.52 2.46
C VAL A 110 2.05 7.45 3.41
N SER A 111 0.88 7.07 2.89
CA SER A 111 -0.36 6.95 3.65
C SER A 111 -1.30 5.90 3.04
N PHE A 112 -2.18 5.34 3.89
CA PHE A 112 -3.25 4.47 3.45
C PHE A 112 -4.51 4.68 4.31
N ASP A 113 -5.59 5.11 3.68
CA ASP A 113 -6.91 5.23 4.28
C ASP A 113 -7.77 4.05 3.79
N SER A 114 -8.08 3.09 4.65
CA SER A 114 -8.93 1.95 4.28
C SER A 114 -10.41 2.32 4.31
N TYR A 115 -11.14 1.98 3.25
CA TYR A 115 -12.60 2.10 3.19
C TYR A 115 -13.32 0.81 3.61
N GLY A 116 -12.54 -0.21 4.00
CA GLY A 116 -13.03 -1.53 4.39
C GLY A 116 -13.02 -2.54 3.25
N VAL A 117 -13.45 -3.75 3.59
CA VAL A 117 -13.54 -4.88 2.65
C VAL A 117 -14.93 -4.96 2.03
N ALA A 118 -15.00 -5.38 0.78
CA ALA A 118 -16.25 -5.72 0.09
C ALA A 118 -16.21 -7.19 -0.36
N PRO A 119 -16.61 -8.13 0.51
CA PRO A 119 -16.77 -9.53 0.14
C PRO A 119 -17.80 -9.62 -0.99
N GLY A 120 -17.38 -10.01 -2.19
CA GLY A 120 -18.25 -10.08 -3.37
C GLY A 120 -17.83 -9.18 -4.53
N ALA A 121 -17.00 -8.15 -4.31
CA ALA A 121 -16.52 -7.30 -5.41
C ALA A 121 -15.56 -8.02 -6.39
N LEU A 122 -15.05 -9.20 -6.01
CA LEU A 122 -14.29 -10.09 -6.90
C LEU A 122 -15.17 -11.17 -7.58
N MET A 123 -16.46 -11.25 -7.26
CA MET A 123 -17.36 -12.23 -7.85
C MET A 123 -17.75 -11.77 -9.25
N ARG A 124 -17.02 -12.26 -10.26
CA ARG A 124 -17.39 -12.14 -11.68
C ARG A 124 -18.73 -12.86 -11.90
N GLU A 125 -19.77 -12.09 -12.23
CA GLU A 125 -21.06 -12.49 -12.80
C GLU A 125 -21.35 -14.02 -12.73
N GLY A 126 -21.74 -14.51 -11.54
CA GLY A 126 -22.36 -15.82 -11.39
C GLY A 126 -21.49 -17.09 -11.55
N ARG A 127 -20.16 -17.03 -11.70
CA ARG A 127 -19.32 -18.24 -11.69
C ARG A 127 -18.29 -18.22 -10.56
N ALA A 128 -18.68 -18.79 -9.42
CA ALA A 128 -17.73 -19.28 -8.44
C ALA A 128 -16.77 -20.27 -9.13
N LEU A 129 -15.47 -20.11 -8.91
CA LEU A 129 -14.41 -21.01 -9.41
C LEU A 129 -14.38 -22.34 -8.62
N GLY A 130 -15.57 -22.90 -8.38
CA GLY A 130 -15.83 -24.11 -7.61
C GLY A 130 -17.32 -24.18 -7.28
N SER A 131 -18.02 -25.19 -7.79
CA SER A 131 -19.46 -25.36 -7.60
C SER A 131 -19.85 -25.31 -6.12
N LEU A 132 -20.87 -24.51 -5.81
CA LEU A 132 -21.60 -24.54 -4.54
C LEU A 132 -22.18 -25.94 -4.32
N GLN A 133 -21.75 -26.61 -3.25
CA GLN A 133 -22.55 -27.64 -2.60
C GLN A 133 -22.93 -27.10 -1.22
N PHE A 134 -24.18 -26.63 -1.11
CA PHE A 134 -24.79 -26.14 0.12
C PHE A 134 -24.86 -27.26 1.16
N GLY A 135 -24.14 -27.09 2.27
CA GLY A 135 -24.26 -27.88 3.49
C GLY A 135 -24.35 -26.96 4.72
N PRO A 136 -25.03 -27.35 5.80
CA PRO A 136 -25.29 -26.48 6.93
C PRO A 136 -23.99 -26.25 7.72
N MET A 137 -23.73 -24.97 8.05
CA MET A 137 -22.72 -24.46 8.99
C MET A 137 -21.42 -25.27 9.14
N ARG A 138 -20.39 -24.86 8.41
CA ARG A 138 -19.07 -24.74 9.02
C ARG A 138 -18.50 -23.38 8.68
N SER A 139 -18.17 -22.64 9.74
CA SER A 139 -17.29 -21.49 9.77
C SER A 139 -15.98 -21.78 9.03
N ARG A 140 -16.02 -21.74 7.70
CA ARG A 140 -14.81 -21.64 6.90
C ARG A 140 -14.33 -20.21 7.11
N MET A 141 -13.33 -20.08 7.98
CA MET A 141 -12.40 -18.96 7.92
C MET A 141 -12.16 -18.66 6.43
N PHE A 142 -12.61 -17.50 5.97
CA PHE A 142 -12.23 -16.99 4.66
C PHE A 142 -10.72 -16.75 4.71
N SER A 143 -9.95 -17.81 4.46
CA SER A 143 -8.51 -17.78 4.15
C SER A 143 -8.27 -17.36 2.69
N GLY A 144 -9.23 -16.62 2.12
CA GLY A 144 -9.17 -16.10 0.77
C GLY A 144 -8.86 -14.61 0.80
N SER A 145 -8.12 -14.15 -0.20
CA SER A 145 -7.95 -12.74 -0.50
C SER A 145 -9.31 -12.05 -0.69
N VAL A 146 -9.49 -10.88 -0.10
CA VAL A 146 -10.77 -10.14 -0.17
C VAL A 146 -10.54 -8.78 -0.83
N ALA A 147 -11.41 -8.39 -1.76
CA ALA A 147 -11.40 -7.04 -2.31
C ALA A 147 -11.60 -6.01 -1.18
N ALA A 148 -10.81 -4.96 -1.23
CA ALA A 148 -10.87 -3.84 -0.32
C ALA A 148 -10.89 -2.54 -1.12
N GLY A 149 -11.55 -1.54 -0.56
CA GLY A 149 -11.37 -0.17 -1.00
C GLY A 149 -10.47 0.60 -0.07
N GLY A 150 -10.01 1.73 -0.57
CA GLY A 150 -9.14 2.62 0.15
C GLY A 150 -8.47 3.61 -0.78
N ARG A 151 -7.70 4.50 -0.16
CA ARG A 151 -6.83 5.45 -0.83
C ARG A 151 -5.42 5.26 -0.32
N ALA A 152 -4.51 4.88 -1.22
CA ALA A 152 -3.10 4.73 -0.93
C ALA A 152 -2.32 5.85 -1.61
N VAL A 153 -1.33 6.42 -0.91
CA VAL A 153 -0.36 7.34 -1.50
C VAL A 153 1.01 6.69 -1.43
N PHE A 154 1.66 6.55 -2.58
CA PHE A 154 2.98 5.96 -2.73
C PHE A 154 3.97 7.02 -3.19
N HIS A 155 5.17 7.01 -2.61
CA HIS A 155 6.29 7.69 -3.24
C HIS A 155 6.85 6.75 -4.31
N ILE A 156 6.90 7.25 -5.53
CA ILE A 156 7.35 6.51 -6.70
C ILE A 156 8.52 7.21 -7.37
N ARG A 157 9.28 6.43 -8.12
CA ARG A 157 10.33 6.93 -9.00
C ARG A 157 9.98 6.58 -10.43
N LEU A 158 9.76 7.61 -11.24
CA LEU A 158 9.61 7.49 -12.69
C LEU A 158 11.00 7.33 -13.31
N LEU A 159 11.14 6.34 -14.16
CA LEU A 159 12.36 6.02 -14.90
C LEU A 159 12.07 6.12 -16.41
N PRO A 160 12.12 7.34 -16.98
CA PRO A 160 11.94 7.52 -18.42
C PRO A 160 13.08 6.85 -19.20
N MET A 161 12.81 6.40 -20.41
CA MET A 161 13.84 5.76 -21.25
C MET A 161 14.93 6.73 -21.74
N ARG A 162 14.58 8.01 -21.90
CA ARG A 162 15.46 9.04 -22.50
C ARG A 162 15.85 10.16 -21.54
N ALA A 163 15.14 10.32 -20.43
CA ALA A 163 15.34 11.38 -19.45
C ALA A 163 15.81 10.81 -18.11
N GLY A 164 16.31 11.67 -17.23
CA GLY A 164 16.72 11.27 -15.88
C GLY A 164 15.56 10.79 -15.02
N PRO A 165 15.82 9.96 -14.00
CA PRO A 165 14.81 9.57 -13.01
C PRO A 165 14.17 10.78 -12.32
N ARG A 166 12.86 10.72 -12.07
CA ARG A 166 12.11 11.74 -11.34
C ARG A 166 11.30 11.12 -10.20
N SER A 167 11.23 11.81 -9.06
CA SER A 167 10.37 11.40 -7.95
C SER A 167 8.96 11.97 -8.13
N ALA A 168 7.96 11.22 -7.68
CA ALA A 168 6.57 11.63 -7.73
C ALA A 168 5.75 10.95 -6.62
N LEU A 169 4.63 11.56 -6.26
CA LEU A 169 3.62 10.93 -5.42
C LEU A 169 2.51 10.38 -6.30
N LEU A 170 2.26 9.08 -6.20
CA LEU A 170 1.15 8.40 -6.85
C LEU A 170 0.06 8.08 -5.83
N GLN A 171 -1.07 8.75 -5.95
CA GLN A 171 -2.28 8.41 -5.22
C GLN A 171 -3.09 7.41 -6.03
N VAL A 172 -3.58 6.36 -5.37
CA VAL A 172 -4.46 5.33 -5.96
C VAL A 172 -5.73 5.28 -5.13
N ASN A 173 -6.88 5.52 -5.74
CA ASN A 173 -8.17 5.52 -5.08
C ASN A 173 -9.11 4.45 -5.64
N CYS A 174 -9.58 3.57 -4.75
CA CYS A 174 -10.54 2.51 -5.03
C CYS A 174 -11.78 2.74 -4.15
N PRO A 175 -12.88 3.29 -4.70
CA PRO A 175 -14.07 3.70 -3.95
C PRO A 175 -14.98 2.50 -3.63
N ILE A 176 -14.42 1.43 -3.08
CA ILE A 176 -15.16 0.25 -2.63
C ILE A 176 -15.35 0.31 -1.11
N GLY A 177 -16.55 0.00 -0.62
CA GLY A 177 -16.85 0.00 0.82
C GLY A 177 -17.36 1.34 1.33
N LYS A 178 -16.89 1.77 2.50
CA LYS A 178 -17.35 3.01 3.16
C LYS A 178 -16.51 4.21 2.73
N VAL A 179 -16.92 4.83 1.64
CA VAL A 179 -16.21 5.95 1.01
C VAL A 179 -16.82 7.29 1.45
N SER A 180 -15.96 8.28 1.70
CA SER A 180 -16.40 9.68 1.91
C SER A 180 -16.97 10.27 0.61
N PRO A 181 -17.95 11.18 0.65
CA PRO A 181 -18.46 11.85 -0.56
C PRO A 181 -17.38 12.48 -1.44
N GLU A 182 -16.26 12.92 -0.84
CA GLU A 182 -15.13 13.54 -1.54
C GLU A 182 -14.24 12.55 -2.30
N HIS A 183 -14.38 11.24 -2.08
CA HIS A 183 -13.46 10.21 -2.62
C HIS A 183 -14.18 9.14 -3.44
N GLN A 184 -15.34 9.49 -4.01
CA GLN A 184 -16.18 8.58 -4.80
C GLN A 184 -15.62 8.28 -6.20
N ALA A 185 -14.66 9.09 -6.69
CA ALA A 185 -14.05 8.89 -8.00
C ALA A 185 -13.00 7.76 -7.95
N GLU A 186 -13.15 6.74 -8.80
CA GLU A 186 -12.12 5.71 -8.98
C GLU A 186 -11.03 6.24 -9.90
N GLY A 187 -9.77 6.05 -9.52
CA GLY A 187 -8.67 6.49 -10.37
C GLY A 187 -7.35 6.66 -9.62
N ILE A 188 -6.49 7.46 -10.22
CA ILE A 188 -5.18 7.82 -9.67
C ILE A 188 -4.99 9.33 -9.69
N ARG A 189 -4.04 9.83 -8.90
CA ARG A 189 -3.51 11.20 -9.03
C ARG A 189 -2.01 11.15 -8.98
N LEU A 190 -1.35 12.08 -9.66
CA LEU A 190 0.10 12.12 -9.74
C LEU A 190 0.61 13.52 -9.45
N ALA A 191 1.52 13.67 -8.50
CA ALA A 191 2.22 14.93 -8.23
C ALA A 191 3.71 14.75 -8.48
N LEU A 192 4.28 15.54 -9.40
CA LEU A 192 5.71 15.47 -9.73
C LEU A 192 6.53 16.34 -8.76
N GLU A 193 7.44 15.72 -8.01
CA GLU A 193 8.23 16.44 -7.00
C GLU A 193 9.16 17.47 -7.65
N GLY A 194 9.26 18.65 -7.02
CA GLY A 194 10.12 19.75 -7.46
C GLY A 194 9.60 20.56 -8.65
N SER A 195 8.56 20.11 -9.35
CA SER A 195 7.97 20.84 -10.48
C SER A 195 6.76 21.72 -10.09
N GLY A 196 6.08 21.39 -9.00
CA GLY A 196 4.80 22.01 -8.62
C GLY A 196 3.64 21.68 -9.56
N ILE A 197 3.83 20.73 -10.49
CA ILE A 197 2.80 20.28 -11.43
C ILE A 197 2.07 19.07 -10.83
N GLU A 198 0.75 19.20 -10.73
CA GLU A 198 -0.16 18.17 -10.24
C GLU A 198 -1.08 17.69 -11.37
N PHE A 199 -1.29 16.38 -11.41
CA PHE A 199 -2.17 15.68 -12.35
C PHE A 199 -3.32 15.08 -11.54
N ASP A 200 -4.32 15.94 -11.35
CA ASP A 200 -5.44 15.73 -10.41
C ASP A 200 -6.78 15.49 -11.12
N GLU A 201 -6.82 15.68 -12.43
CA GLU A 201 -8.00 15.36 -13.22
C GLU A 201 -7.96 13.86 -13.59
N GLU A 202 -8.75 13.08 -12.86
CA GLU A 202 -8.97 11.66 -13.11
C GLU A 202 -9.82 11.48 -14.37
N VAL A 203 -9.22 10.97 -15.45
CA VAL A 203 -9.90 10.77 -16.73
C VAL A 203 -10.44 9.35 -16.86
N SER A 204 -9.63 8.37 -16.46
CA SER A 204 -9.98 6.96 -16.52
C SER A 204 -9.07 6.13 -15.64
N GLY A 205 -9.44 4.87 -15.43
CA GLY A 205 -8.58 3.89 -14.82
C GLY A 205 -9.28 3.09 -13.75
N ARG A 206 -9.06 1.78 -13.78
CA ARG A 206 -9.54 0.90 -12.74
C ARG A 206 -8.45 0.67 -11.71
N THR A 207 -8.84 0.67 -10.44
CA THR A 207 -7.95 0.37 -9.34
C THR A 207 -8.61 -0.63 -8.39
N LEU A 208 -7.78 -1.44 -7.74
CA LEU A 208 -8.28 -2.45 -6.83
C LEU A 208 -7.25 -2.73 -5.75
N PHE A 209 -7.71 -2.79 -4.50
CA PHE A 209 -6.94 -3.35 -3.40
C PHE A 209 -7.47 -4.73 -3.03
N VAL A 210 -6.56 -5.60 -2.66
CA VAL A 210 -6.85 -6.97 -2.26
C VAL A 210 -6.14 -7.21 -0.93
N LEU A 211 -6.90 -7.38 0.14
CA LEU A 211 -6.38 -7.70 1.45
C LEU A 211 -6.01 -9.18 1.52
N THR A 212 -4.74 -9.48 1.78
CA THR A 212 -4.24 -10.82 2.09
C THR A 212 -4.15 -10.99 3.61
N ARG A 213 -4.92 -11.91 4.18
CA ARG A 213 -4.78 -12.27 5.60
C ARG A 213 -3.59 -13.23 5.81
N PRO A 214 -2.82 -13.08 6.90
CA PRO A 214 -1.79 -14.04 7.27
C PRO A 214 -2.42 -15.43 7.44
N GLY A 215 -2.04 -16.36 6.57
CA GLY A 215 -2.65 -17.69 6.42
C GLY A 215 -2.71 -18.18 4.97
N ALA A 216 -2.66 -17.24 4.00
CA ALA A 216 -2.55 -17.53 2.56
C ALA A 216 -1.13 -17.32 2.01
N SER A 217 -0.11 -17.45 2.86
CA SER A 217 1.28 -17.54 2.39
C SER A 217 1.42 -18.84 1.61
N VAL A 218 1.60 -18.72 0.30
CA VAL A 218 2.16 -19.82 -0.50
C VAL A 218 3.52 -20.09 0.12
N ALA A 219 3.60 -21.15 0.90
CA ALA A 219 4.85 -21.72 1.35
C ALA A 219 5.63 -22.13 0.10
N SER A 220 6.40 -21.19 -0.46
CA SER A 220 7.49 -21.51 -1.35
C SER A 220 8.43 -22.39 -0.54
N LYS A 221 8.28 -23.68 -0.75
CA LYS A 221 9.10 -24.76 -0.22
C LYS A 221 10.56 -24.39 -0.50
N ALA A 222 11.24 -23.84 0.50
CA ALA A 222 12.67 -23.65 0.45
C ALA A 222 13.32 -25.03 0.22
N PRO A 223 14.24 -25.17 -0.74
CA PRO A 223 15.01 -26.41 -0.86
C PRO A 223 15.85 -26.58 0.42
N PRO A 224 16.01 -27.82 0.91
CA PRO A 224 16.73 -28.06 2.16
C PRO A 224 18.17 -27.57 2.04
N ARG A 225 18.60 -26.75 3.00
CA ARG A 225 20.00 -26.41 3.24
C ARG A 225 20.80 -27.71 3.37
N LYS A 226 21.68 -27.98 2.41
CA LYS A 226 22.79 -28.92 2.62
C LYS A 226 23.68 -28.31 3.70
N VAL A 227 23.64 -28.90 4.89
CA VAL A 227 24.67 -28.71 5.91
C VAL A 227 25.94 -29.33 5.36
N ALA A 228 26.89 -28.50 4.93
CA ALA A 228 28.23 -28.95 4.62
C ALA A 228 28.93 -29.27 5.95
N ALA A 229 29.39 -30.51 6.05
CA ALA A 229 30.11 -31.05 7.19
C ALA A 229 31.40 -30.25 7.43
N ASN A 230 31.66 -30.04 8.72
CA ASN A 230 32.89 -29.48 9.27
C ASN A 230 34.09 -30.37 8.91
N PRO A 231 35.22 -29.87 8.39
CA PRO A 231 36.42 -30.69 8.22
C PRO A 231 37.12 -30.88 9.58
N ALA A 232 37.44 -32.14 9.89
CA ALA A 232 38.26 -32.56 11.01
C ALA A 232 39.74 -32.12 10.84
N PRO A 233 40.53 -32.05 11.93
CA PRO A 233 41.86 -31.45 11.92
C PRO A 233 42.91 -32.36 11.28
N ALA A 234 43.83 -31.76 10.51
CA ALA A 234 45.02 -32.44 10.00
C ALA A 234 46.04 -32.61 11.13
N GLU A 235 46.24 -33.85 11.55
CA GLU A 235 47.34 -34.30 12.40
C GLU A 235 48.59 -34.54 11.53
N VAL A 236 49.73 -34.14 12.08
CA VAL A 236 51.08 -34.24 11.52
C VAL A 236 51.65 -35.65 11.74
N GLN A 237 52.23 -36.25 10.69
CA GLN A 237 53.35 -37.22 10.67
C GLN A 237 53.53 -37.62 9.19
N GLN A 238 54.69 -37.62 8.54
CA GLN A 238 56.06 -37.91 8.96
C GLN A 238 57.05 -37.27 7.98
#